data_AF-A0A0J9C6P0-F1
#
_entry.id   AF-A0A0J9C6P0-F1
#
_cell.length_a   1.000
_cell.length_b   1.000
_cell.length_c   1.000
_cell.angle_alpha   90.00
_cell.angle_beta   90.00
_cell.angle_gamma   90.00
#
_symmetry.space_group_name_H-M   'P 1'
#
loop_
_entity.id
_entity.type
_entity.pdbx_description
1 polymer ?
#
loop_
_entity_poly.entity_id
_entity_poly.type
_entity_poly.pdbx_seq_one_letter_code
_entity_poly.pdbx_strand_id
1 'polypeptide(L)'
;MEKDLKMYMTEEFIKLNTAEEQREFIENLRFLMMEDDKDFLNYYSNMGIRKSEFYSVSDRLYQLNNLHMLSGFIYQNRQVLLNEVSEIKG
;
A
#
# COMPACT_ATOMS: atom_id res chain seq x y z
N MET A 1 -1.08 1.00 -27.37
CA MET A 1 -0.87 1.49 -25.98
C MET A 1 -1.46 0.55 -24.95
N GLU A 2 -2.79 0.38 -24.87
CA GLU A 2 -3.41 -0.48 -23.83
C GLU A 2 -3.06 -1.98 -23.97
N LYS A 3 -3.05 -2.49 -25.23
CA LYS A 3 -2.58 -3.84 -25.55
C LYS A 3 -1.11 -4.07 -25.17
N ASP A 4 -0.29 -3.03 -25.29
CA ASP A 4 1.14 -3.07 -24.99
C ASP A 4 1.38 -3.06 -23.47
N LEU A 5 0.60 -2.27 -22.72
CA LEU A 5 0.65 -2.24 -21.26
C LEU A 5 0.23 -3.58 -20.65
N LYS A 6 -0.86 -4.18 -21.15
CA LYS A 6 -1.32 -5.50 -20.67
C LYS A 6 -0.26 -6.58 -20.94
N MET A 7 0.37 -6.56 -22.10
CA MET A 7 1.42 -7.51 -22.45
C MET A 7 2.64 -7.32 -21.55
N TYR A 8 3.09 -6.08 -21.36
CA TYR A 8 4.19 -5.74 -20.47
C TYR A 8 3.93 -6.17 -19.01
N MET A 9 2.76 -5.84 -18.44
CA MET A 9 2.41 -6.27 -17.07
C MET A 9 2.39 -7.80 -16.94
N THR A 10 1.92 -8.48 -17.98
CA THR A 10 1.94 -9.94 -18.00
C THR A 10 3.37 -10.44 -17.97
N GLU A 11 4.25 -9.96 -18.86
CA GLU A 11 5.66 -10.34 -18.94
C GLU A 11 6.43 -10.09 -17.64
N GLU A 12 6.19 -8.97 -16.96
CA GLU A 12 6.80 -8.70 -15.65
C GLU A 12 6.29 -9.64 -14.57
N PHE A 13 4.99 -9.95 -14.54
CA PHE A 13 4.41 -10.86 -13.56
C PHE A 13 4.98 -12.29 -13.67
N ILE A 14 5.18 -12.80 -14.88
CA ILE A 14 5.71 -14.17 -15.09
C ILE A 14 7.19 -14.32 -14.68
N LYS A 15 7.94 -13.22 -14.55
CA LYS A 15 9.33 -13.24 -14.07
C LYS A 15 9.44 -13.43 -12.56
N LEU A 16 8.35 -13.23 -11.82
CA LEU A 16 8.30 -13.36 -10.37
C LEU A 16 8.26 -14.83 -9.98
N ASN A 17 9.15 -15.23 -9.06
CA ASN A 17 9.42 -16.64 -8.76
C ASN A 17 8.60 -17.15 -7.58
N THR A 18 8.03 -16.25 -6.78
CA THR A 18 7.30 -16.60 -5.56
C THR A 18 5.88 -16.06 -5.57
N ALA A 19 4.99 -16.75 -4.85
CA ALA A 19 3.62 -16.31 -4.66
C ALA A 19 3.52 -14.98 -3.90
N GLU A 20 4.53 -14.65 -3.09
CA GLU A 20 4.62 -13.39 -2.35
C GLU A 20 4.93 -12.23 -3.30
N GLU A 21 5.98 -12.34 -4.13
CA GLU A 21 6.30 -11.34 -5.15
C GLU A 21 5.13 -11.11 -6.11
N GLN A 22 4.48 -12.18 -6.56
CA GLN A 22 3.30 -12.10 -7.42
C GLN A 22 2.14 -11.37 -6.74
N ARG A 23 1.89 -11.63 -5.46
CA ARG A 23 0.86 -10.93 -4.70
C ARG A 23 1.18 -9.45 -4.57
N GLU A 24 2.41 -9.12 -4.16
CA GLU A 24 2.87 -7.74 -4.01
C GLU A 24 2.76 -6.97 -5.33
N PHE A 25 3.12 -7.57 -6.46
CA PHE A 25 2.99 -6.96 -7.78
C PHE A 25 1.53 -6.63 -8.10
N ILE A 26 0.60 -7.56 -7.86
CA ILE A 26 -0.82 -7.35 -8.14
C ILE A 26 -1.42 -6.29 -7.22
N GLU A 27 -1.07 -6.30 -5.94
CA GLU A 27 -1.53 -5.28 -4.98
C GLU A 27 -1.01 -3.89 -5.38
N ASN A 28 0.27 -3.77 -5.72
CA ASN A 28 0.87 -2.51 -6.20
C ASN A 28 0.20 -1.99 -7.47
N LEU A 29 -0.12 -2.87 -8.43
CA LEU A 29 -0.85 -2.46 -9.63
C LEU A 29 -2.26 -1.94 -9.32
N ARG A 30 -3.00 -2.64 -8.44
CA ARG A 30 -4.33 -2.15 -8.01
C ARG A 30 -4.24 -0.80 -7.33
N PHE A 31 -3.25 -0.64 -6.45
CA PHE A 31 -3.00 0.61 -5.75
C PHE A 31 -2.71 1.73 -6.77
N LEU A 32 -1.72 1.54 -7.65
CA LEU A 32 -1.39 2.50 -8.71
C LEU A 32 -2.59 2.89 -9.59
N MET A 33 -3.48 1.94 -9.91
CA MET A 33 -4.60 2.17 -10.82
C MET A 33 -5.84 2.78 -10.16
N MET A 34 -6.06 2.54 -8.87
CA MET A 34 -7.33 2.85 -8.21
C MET A 34 -7.21 3.91 -7.11
N GLU A 35 -5.98 4.24 -6.71
CA GLU A 35 -5.72 5.24 -5.70
C GLU A 35 -5.92 6.68 -6.15
N ASP A 36 -6.12 7.56 -5.18
CA ASP A 36 -5.88 8.99 -5.44
C ASP A 36 -4.40 9.34 -5.27
N ASP A 37 -3.96 10.41 -5.92
CA ASP A 37 -2.55 10.82 -5.92
C ASP A 37 -2.02 11.07 -4.50
N LYS A 38 -2.89 11.46 -3.57
CA LYS A 38 -2.50 11.82 -2.21
C LYS A 38 -2.19 10.59 -1.38
N ASP A 39 -3.05 9.58 -1.40
CA ASP A 39 -2.84 8.33 -0.66
C ASP A 39 -1.70 7.53 -1.27
N PHE A 40 -1.53 7.58 -2.59
CA PHE A 40 -0.35 7.03 -3.25
C PHE A 40 0.95 7.68 -2.74
N LEU A 41 1.04 9.02 -2.74
CA LEU A 41 2.22 9.74 -2.25
C LEU A 41 2.47 9.49 -0.75
N ASN A 42 1.41 9.41 0.05
CA ASN A 42 1.54 9.14 1.48
C ASN A 42 2.07 7.73 1.77
N TYR A 43 1.66 6.72 1.00
CA TYR A 43 2.15 5.35 1.15
C TYR A 43 3.67 5.25 0.93
N TYR A 44 4.20 5.94 -0.09
CA TYR A 44 5.63 5.91 -0.43
C TYR A 44 6.45 7.02 0.26
N SER A 45 5.86 7.78 1.19
CA SER A 45 6.58 8.81 1.92
C SER A 45 7.54 8.20 2.95
N ASN A 46 8.80 8.65 2.93
CA ASN A 46 9.81 8.31 3.94
C ASN A 46 9.77 9.24 5.18
N MET A 47 8.89 10.24 5.18
CA MET A 47 8.71 11.15 6.31
C MET A 47 7.61 10.63 7.26
N GLY A 48 7.68 11.02 8.53
CA GLY A 48 6.63 10.69 9.50
C GLY A 48 5.25 11.11 8.99
N ILE A 49 4.32 10.16 8.98
CA ILE A 49 2.95 10.35 8.48
C ILE A 49 2.04 10.89 9.59
N ARG A 50 1.09 11.77 9.25
CA ARG A 50 0.08 12.24 10.20
C ARG A 50 -0.98 11.17 10.41
N LYS A 51 -1.63 11.18 11.58
CA LYS A 51 -2.72 10.26 11.93
C LYS A 51 -3.81 10.17 10.84
N SER A 52 -4.27 11.32 10.33
CA SER A 52 -5.28 11.35 9.26
C SER A 52 -4.83 10.70 7.95
N GLU A 53 -3.55 10.85 7.60
CA GLU A 53 -2.97 10.27 6.38
C GLU A 53 -2.77 8.77 6.54
N PHE A 54 -2.31 8.34 7.72
CA PHE A 54 -2.18 6.92 8.07
C PHE A 54 -3.51 6.18 7.91
N TYR A 55 -4.61 6.72 8.45
CA TYR A 55 -5.92 6.08 8.33
C TYR A 55 -6.49 6.14 6.92
N SER A 56 -6.28 7.25 6.19
CA SER A 56 -6.70 7.34 4.78
C SER A 56 -6.09 6.21 3.94
N VAL A 57 -4.77 6.07 3.97
CA VAL A 57 -4.06 5.01 3.24
C VAL A 57 -4.46 3.61 3.73
N SER A 58 -4.61 3.42 5.05
CA SER A 58 -4.99 2.12 5.62
C SER A 58 -6.39 1.69 5.18
N ASP A 59 -7.38 2.56 5.28
CA ASP A 59 -8.77 2.30 4.90
C ASP A 59 -8.86 1.94 3.42
N ARG A 60 -8.05 2.63 2.63
CA ARG A 60 -8.04 2.50 1.19
C ARG A 60 -7.37 1.21 0.71
N LEU A 61 -6.21 0.85 1.28
CA LEU A 61 -5.59 -0.47 1.07
C LEU A 61 -6.53 -1.60 1.48
N TYR A 62 -7.28 -1.42 2.57
CA TYR A 62 -8.29 -2.38 3.01
C TYR A 62 -9.44 -2.50 1.99
N GLN A 63 -9.97 -1.38 1.49
CA GLN A 63 -11.02 -1.35 0.46
C GLN A 63 -10.59 -2.03 -0.85
N LEU A 64 -9.31 -1.91 -1.23
CA LEU A 64 -8.75 -2.56 -2.42
C LEU A 64 -8.39 -4.05 -2.21
N ASN A 65 -8.59 -4.56 -0.99
CA ASN A 65 -8.16 -5.91 -0.58
C ASN A 65 -6.66 -6.14 -0.82
N ASN A 66 -5.86 -5.10 -0.59
CA ASN A 66 -4.39 -5.12 -0.66
C ASN A 66 -3.81 -5.42 0.73
N LEU A 67 -4.13 -6.60 1.26
CA LEU A 67 -3.85 -6.93 2.66
C LEU A 67 -2.37 -7.12 2.95
N HIS A 68 -1.57 -7.53 1.96
CA HIS A 68 -0.13 -7.68 2.15
C HIS A 68 0.55 -6.30 2.25
N MET A 69 0.24 -5.38 1.34
CA MET A 69 0.67 -3.98 1.41
C MET A 69 0.17 -3.30 2.69
N LEU A 70 -1.09 -3.52 3.08
CA LEU A 70 -1.66 -2.99 4.33
C LEU A 70 -0.84 -3.44 5.56
N SER A 71 -0.51 -4.73 5.63
CA SER A 71 0.31 -5.27 6.71
C SER A 71 1.69 -4.59 6.76
N GLY A 72 2.36 -4.45 5.61
CA GLY A 72 3.65 -3.76 5.51
C GLY A 72 3.57 -2.30 5.94
N PHE A 73 2.55 -1.59 5.48
CA PHE A 73 2.32 -0.18 5.79
C PHE A 73 2.04 0.06 7.28
N ILE A 74 1.18 -0.76 7.90
CA ILE A 74 0.91 -0.70 9.35
C ILE A 74 2.20 -0.96 10.13
N TYR A 75 2.97 -1.96 9.74
CA TYR A 75 4.21 -2.29 10.43
C TYR A 75 5.22 -1.15 10.39
N GLN A 76 5.41 -0.54 9.21
CA GLN A 76 6.30 0.60 9.02
C GLN A 76 5.86 1.83 9.85
N ASN A 77 4.56 2.10 9.90
CA ASN A 77 3.98 3.29 10.53
C ASN A 77 3.40 3.05 11.92
N ARG A 78 3.70 1.91 12.55
CA ARG A 78 3.16 1.48 13.86
C ARG A 78 3.30 2.51 14.99
N GLN A 79 4.22 3.46 14.86
CA GLN A 79 4.39 4.54 15.82
C GLN A 79 3.15 5.43 15.94
N VAL A 80 2.37 5.60 14.87
CA VAL A 80 1.09 6.31 14.93
C VAL A 80 0.16 5.63 15.95
N LEU A 81 0.02 4.31 15.86
CA LEU A 81 -0.80 3.51 16.77
C LEU A 81 -0.27 3.51 18.21
N LEU A 82 1.05 3.41 18.39
CA LEU A 82 1.69 3.42 19.70
C LEU A 82 1.53 4.77 20.42
N ASN A 83 1.56 5.88 19.67
CA ASN A 83 1.32 7.21 20.20
C ASN A 83 -0.13 7.36 20.67
N GLU A 84 -1.11 6.86 19.91
CA GLU A 84 -2.53 6.90 20.32
C GLU A 84 -2.79 6.13 21.61
N VAL A 85 -2.19 4.94 21.76
CA VAL A 85 -2.31 4.16 22.99
C VAL A 85 -1.70 4.92 24.18
N SER A 86 -0.63 5.68 23.95
CA SER A 86 0.01 6.50 24.98
C SER A 86 -0.86 7.70 25.37
N GLU A 87 -1.51 8.36 24.39
CA GLU A 87 -2.44 9.46 24.63
C GLU A 87 -3.68 9.04 25.44
N ILE A 88 -4.18 7.81 25.24
CA ILE A 88 -5.33 7.27 25.99
C ILE A 88 -4.95 6.94 27.45
N LYS A 89 -3.69 6.61 27.71
CA LYS A 89 -3.19 6.26 29.06
C LYS A 89 -2.76 7.48 29.88
N GLY A 90 -2.77 8.68 29.29
CA GLY A 90 -2.45 9.96 29.93
C GLY A 90 -3.59 10.53 30.75
#